data_AF-A0A285PQ65-F1
#
_entry.id   AF-A0A285PQ65-F1
#
_cell.length_a   1.000
_cell.length_b   1.000
_cell.length_c   1.000
_cell.angle_alpha   90.00
_cell.angle_beta   90.00
_cell.angle_gamma   90.00
#
_symmetry.space_group_name_H-M   'P 1'
#
loop_
_entity.id
_entity.type
_entity.pdbx_description
1 polymer ?
#
loop_
_entity_poly.entity_id
_entity_poly.type
_entity_poly.pdbx_seq_one_letter_code
_entity_poly.pdbx_strand_id
1 'polypeptide(L)'
;MTQGFSNNSFDNTGHTTSHASKVNEGAMTQYPYYISSSISTATTHSQYYQLAMEEDSNHDGTNDIVVWFCLKNGKENAYTYSPNDVRNNYYFYSKGNVIYTGVGHKTGITQQEQQLFANAVIAAANVTAVDPEATFLDDFDPVASQEEYRYYMPDRLKASEAGDTSNILDGDNTFCIRIRDYNMVASNLSNTDSNANSLTMELYIEDDKNGKEMNINGESVKVSKISVSGKADILKKYSDGQTITVNQEGKFQLQGNDTFQFSLNDMESYLKETNTTYKKECRIFAKVDSKVTLYGVPANKETWTSVSLKPRQLFDLD
;
A
#
# COMPACT_ATOMS: atom_id res chain seq x y z
N MET A 1 -24.49 -5.65 14.77
CA MET A 1 -25.82 -6.14 15.15
C MET A 1 -26.29 -5.31 16.32
N THR A 2 -27.54 -4.84 16.32
CA THR A 2 -28.10 -3.99 17.37
C THR A 2 -28.72 -4.84 18.47
N GLN A 3 -28.57 -4.47 19.74
CA GLN A 3 -29.30 -5.14 20.82
C GLN A 3 -30.72 -4.56 20.96
N GLY A 4 -31.63 -5.35 21.52
CA GLY A 4 -33.03 -4.99 21.74
C GLY A 4 -33.28 -3.85 22.75
N PHE A 5 -32.23 -3.15 23.19
CA PHE A 5 -32.35 -1.95 24.02
C PHE A 5 -32.53 -0.73 23.12
N SER A 6 -33.70 -0.11 23.22
CA SER A 6 -33.98 1.15 22.52
C SER A 6 -33.33 2.31 23.27
N ASN A 7 -32.73 3.25 22.53
CA ASN A 7 -32.30 4.53 23.11
C ASN A 7 -33.47 5.38 23.64
N ASN A 8 -34.71 5.04 23.31
CA ASN A 8 -35.94 5.74 23.72
C ASN A 8 -36.20 5.80 25.24
N SER A 9 -35.40 5.13 26.06
CA SER A 9 -35.49 5.26 27.52
C SER A 9 -34.76 6.51 28.07
N PHE A 10 -33.89 7.13 27.27
CA PHE A 10 -33.35 8.46 27.52
C PHE A 10 -34.00 9.41 26.51
N ASP A 11 -34.55 10.52 26.99
CA ASP A 11 -35.28 11.54 26.21
C ASP A 11 -34.52 11.98 24.95
N ASN A 12 -34.70 11.27 23.85
CA ASN A 12 -34.04 11.51 22.57
C ASN A 12 -35.10 11.72 21.48
N THR A 13 -36.18 12.40 21.85
CA THR A 13 -37.27 12.80 20.94
C THR A 13 -36.72 13.75 19.88
N GLY A 14 -36.30 13.22 18.73
CA GLY A 14 -36.07 14.01 17.52
C GLY A 14 -34.96 15.06 17.62
N HIS A 15 -33.94 14.87 18.46
CA HIS A 15 -32.78 15.74 18.44
C HIS A 15 -32.02 15.53 17.14
N THR A 16 -32.09 16.54 16.28
CA THR A 16 -31.33 16.55 15.04
C THR A 16 -29.97 17.19 15.23
N THR A 17 -29.00 16.74 14.46
CA THR A 17 -27.72 17.43 14.31
C THR A 17 -27.23 17.35 12.88
N SER A 18 -26.35 18.27 12.52
CA SER A 18 -25.67 18.37 11.24
C SER A 18 -24.15 18.26 11.42
N HIS A 19 -23.72 17.58 12.49
CA HIS A 19 -22.30 17.44 12.83
C HIS A 19 -22.02 16.07 13.44
N ALA A 20 -20.83 15.55 13.14
CA ALA A 20 -20.28 14.37 13.78
C ALA A 20 -18.82 14.61 14.17
N SER A 21 -18.38 13.96 15.24
CA SER A 21 -16.99 13.93 15.70
C SER A 21 -16.37 12.57 15.46
N LYS A 22 -15.12 12.59 15.01
CA LYS A 22 -14.31 11.39 14.79
C LYS A 22 -13.96 10.76 16.14
N VAL A 23 -14.06 9.44 16.18
CA VAL A 23 -13.74 8.61 17.35
C VAL A 23 -12.46 7.82 17.11
N ASN A 24 -12.34 7.20 15.93
CA ASN A 24 -11.20 6.38 15.54
C ASN A 24 -10.55 6.89 14.24
N GLU A 25 -9.27 6.60 14.08
CA GLU A 25 -8.49 6.91 12.86
C GLU A 25 -8.22 5.63 12.06
N GLY A 26 -8.30 5.70 10.75
CA GLY A 26 -8.10 4.52 9.90
C GLY A 26 -8.45 4.74 8.43
N ALA A 27 -8.57 3.66 7.65
CA ALA A 27 -8.91 3.73 6.23
C ALA A 27 -10.17 4.59 5.96
N MET A 28 -11.18 4.46 6.82
CA MET A 28 -12.42 5.26 6.74
C MET A 28 -12.20 6.77 6.90
N THR A 29 -11.14 7.19 7.60
CA THR A 29 -10.89 8.62 7.92
C THR A 29 -9.68 9.19 7.19
N GLN A 30 -8.93 8.35 6.46
CA GLN A 30 -7.66 8.75 5.86
C GLN A 30 -7.58 8.53 4.34
N TYR A 31 -8.43 7.70 3.73
CA TYR A 31 -8.31 7.39 2.30
C TYR A 31 -9.64 7.11 1.58
N PRO A 32 -9.85 7.62 0.35
CA PRO A 32 -8.95 8.51 -0.41
C PRO A 32 -8.89 9.94 0.11
N TYR A 33 -9.80 10.33 0.99
CA TYR A 33 -9.84 11.68 1.55
C TYR A 33 -9.47 11.67 3.03
N TYR A 34 -8.66 12.64 3.45
CA TYR A 34 -8.46 12.91 4.87
C TYR A 34 -9.71 13.57 5.46
N ILE A 35 -10.29 12.93 6.47
CA ILE A 35 -11.50 13.40 7.15
C ILE A 35 -11.12 14.03 8.50
N SER A 36 -11.53 15.28 8.71
CA SER A 36 -11.23 16.04 9.92
C SER A 36 -11.86 15.43 11.20
N SER A 37 -11.35 15.84 12.37
CA SER A 37 -11.86 15.40 13.68
C SER A 37 -13.32 15.78 13.96
N SER A 38 -13.83 16.76 13.22
CA SER A 38 -15.25 17.11 13.19
C SER A 38 -15.65 17.29 11.73
N ILE A 39 -16.82 16.75 11.36
CA ILE A 39 -17.41 16.92 10.04
C ILE A 39 -18.79 17.53 10.15
N SER A 40 -19.18 18.26 9.11
CA SER A 40 -20.56 18.64 8.87
C SER A 40 -21.26 17.50 8.12
N THR A 41 -22.46 17.18 8.59
CA THR A 41 -23.34 16.17 8.00
C THR A 41 -24.63 16.87 7.54
N ALA A 42 -25.36 16.23 6.64
CA ALA A 42 -26.76 16.51 6.47
C ALA A 42 -27.46 16.39 7.83
N THR A 43 -28.54 17.14 8.00
CA THR A 43 -29.28 17.10 9.25
C THR A 43 -29.85 15.70 9.44
N THR A 44 -29.37 14.99 10.45
CA THR A 44 -29.77 13.63 10.81
C THR A 44 -30.26 13.58 12.25
N HIS A 45 -30.86 12.48 12.68
CA HIS A 45 -31.41 12.30 14.03
C HIS A 45 -30.62 11.26 14.83
N SER A 46 -30.93 11.19 16.12
CA SER A 46 -30.44 10.16 17.03
C SER A 46 -30.74 8.74 16.57
N GLN A 47 -29.88 7.79 16.97
CA GLN A 47 -30.05 6.38 16.63
C GLN A 47 -31.08 5.73 17.56
N TYR A 48 -31.97 4.91 16.99
CA TYR A 48 -33.04 4.26 17.75
C TYR A 48 -32.56 3.08 18.60
N TYR A 49 -31.49 2.41 18.19
CA TYR A 49 -30.98 1.20 18.81
C TYR A 49 -29.54 1.37 19.28
N GLN A 50 -29.17 0.63 20.31
CA GLN A 50 -27.80 0.56 20.81
C GLN A 50 -26.96 -0.43 20.00
N LEU A 51 -25.68 -0.11 19.80
CA LEU A 51 -24.71 -1.07 19.29
C LEU A 51 -24.35 -2.10 20.37
N ALA A 52 -24.31 -3.37 19.98
CA ALA A 52 -23.76 -4.45 20.80
C ALA A 52 -22.22 -4.34 20.83
N MET A 53 -21.66 -3.44 21.65
CA MET A 53 -20.20 -3.24 21.73
C MET A 53 -19.45 -4.41 22.38
N GLU A 54 -20.18 -5.43 22.80
CA GLU A 54 -19.70 -6.71 23.33
C GLU A 54 -19.80 -7.83 22.29
N GLU A 55 -20.18 -7.51 21.05
CA GLU A 55 -20.24 -8.46 19.96
C GLU A 55 -18.84 -8.97 19.62
N ASP A 56 -18.64 -10.27 19.79
CA ASP A 56 -17.40 -11.01 19.50
C ASP A 56 -17.81 -12.33 18.80
N SER A 57 -18.17 -12.23 17.52
CA SER A 57 -18.63 -13.38 16.72
C SER A 57 -17.50 -14.38 16.45
N ASN A 58 -16.25 -13.91 16.37
CA ASN A 58 -15.08 -14.75 16.10
C ASN A 58 -14.43 -15.31 17.38
N HIS A 59 -14.92 -14.92 18.57
CA HIS A 59 -14.48 -15.38 19.88
C HIS A 59 -12.99 -15.10 20.16
N ASP A 60 -12.46 -13.97 19.65
CA ASP A 60 -11.07 -13.56 19.86
C ASP A 60 -10.86 -12.72 21.13
N GLY A 61 -11.94 -12.46 21.87
CA GLY A 61 -11.92 -11.66 23.09
C GLY A 61 -11.92 -10.16 22.83
N THR A 62 -12.09 -9.73 21.57
CA THR A 62 -12.18 -8.33 21.16
C THR A 62 -13.54 -8.02 20.52
N ASN A 63 -13.90 -6.73 20.45
CA ASN A 63 -15.17 -6.31 19.88
C ASN A 63 -15.07 -6.20 18.35
N ASP A 64 -16.01 -6.82 17.63
CA ASP A 64 -16.13 -6.82 16.17
C ASP A 64 -16.58 -5.46 15.56
N ILE A 65 -17.05 -4.54 16.38
CA ILE A 65 -17.66 -3.27 15.99
C ILE A 65 -16.68 -2.11 16.21
N VAL A 66 -16.33 -1.42 15.13
CA VAL A 66 -15.53 -0.19 15.16
C VAL A 66 -16.42 1.00 14.82
N VAL A 67 -16.54 1.94 15.76
CA VAL A 67 -17.25 3.20 15.54
C VAL A 67 -16.26 4.28 15.09
N TRP A 68 -16.52 4.89 13.94
CA TRP A 68 -15.62 5.88 13.33
C TRP A 68 -16.02 7.30 13.67
N PHE A 69 -17.32 7.57 13.68
CA PHE A 69 -17.89 8.88 14.01
C PHE A 69 -19.09 8.73 14.92
N CYS A 70 -19.20 9.65 15.87
CA CYS A 70 -20.40 9.85 16.68
C CYS A 70 -21.05 11.20 16.33
N LEU A 71 -22.38 11.24 16.38
CA LEU A 71 -23.16 12.46 16.32
C LEU A 71 -22.73 13.42 17.42
N LYS A 72 -22.59 14.69 17.05
CA LYS A 72 -22.16 15.79 17.92
C LYS A 72 -23.14 16.93 17.83
N ASN A 73 -23.35 17.70 18.90
CA ASN A 73 -24.07 18.96 18.83
C ASN A 73 -23.31 20.07 19.58
N GLY A 74 -23.58 21.33 19.23
CA GLY A 74 -23.05 22.51 19.91
C GLY A 74 -24.04 23.14 20.91
N LYS A 75 -25.22 22.54 21.09
CA LYS A 75 -26.25 22.96 22.05
C LYS A 75 -26.43 21.91 23.15
N GLU A 76 -26.94 22.31 24.32
CA GLU A 76 -27.19 21.40 25.44
C GLU A 76 -28.22 20.31 25.08
N ASN A 77 -27.74 19.07 24.87
CA ASN A 77 -28.53 17.86 24.64
C ASN A 77 -27.66 16.61 24.88
N ALA A 78 -28.21 15.43 24.59
CA ALA A 78 -27.54 14.13 24.78
C ALA A 78 -26.13 14.05 24.18
N TYR A 79 -25.86 14.71 23.05
CA TYR A 79 -24.54 14.72 22.41
C TYR A 79 -23.51 15.59 23.14
N THR A 80 -23.99 16.57 23.92
CA THR A 80 -23.15 17.45 24.75
C THR A 80 -22.92 16.85 26.13
N TYR A 81 -23.92 16.14 26.69
CA TYR A 81 -23.79 15.47 27.98
C TYR A 81 -23.02 14.15 27.91
N SER A 82 -23.09 13.43 26.78
CA SER A 82 -22.36 12.19 26.52
C SER A 82 -21.65 12.26 25.16
N PRO A 83 -20.61 13.12 25.03
CA PRO A 83 -19.88 13.26 23.78
C PRO A 83 -19.15 11.96 23.43
N ASN A 84 -19.17 11.59 22.14
CA ASN A 84 -18.54 10.36 21.63
C ASN A 84 -19.02 9.07 22.31
N ASP A 85 -20.26 9.03 22.78
CA ASP A 85 -20.91 7.78 23.22
C ASP A 85 -21.09 6.83 22.04
N VAL A 86 -20.13 5.94 21.84
CA VAL A 86 -20.10 5.00 20.71
C VAL A 86 -21.27 4.02 20.69
N ARG A 87 -21.87 3.73 21.86
CA ARG A 87 -22.98 2.78 21.98
C ARG A 87 -24.29 3.44 21.53
N ASN A 88 -24.48 4.71 21.87
CA ASN A 88 -25.76 5.40 21.74
C ASN A 88 -25.80 6.49 20.66
N ASN A 89 -24.67 7.14 20.39
CA ASN A 89 -24.56 8.32 19.54
C ASN A 89 -23.78 8.05 18.24
N TYR A 90 -23.62 6.79 17.83
CA TYR A 90 -22.91 6.46 16.58
C TYR A 90 -23.55 7.12 15.35
N TYR A 91 -22.69 7.58 14.45
CA TYR A 91 -23.08 8.10 13.14
C TYR A 91 -22.55 7.19 12.03
N PHE A 92 -21.34 6.64 12.21
CA PHE A 92 -20.67 5.84 11.19
C PHE A 92 -19.87 4.73 11.87
N TYR A 93 -20.14 3.47 11.52
CA TYR A 93 -19.48 2.32 12.14
C TYR A 93 -19.33 1.16 11.14
N SER A 94 -18.45 0.22 11.46
CA SER A 94 -18.25 -1.00 10.69
C SER A 94 -18.31 -2.23 11.58
N LYS A 95 -18.83 -3.33 11.04
CA LYS A 95 -18.61 -4.70 11.55
C LYS A 95 -17.94 -5.48 10.43
N GLY A 96 -16.66 -5.76 10.56
CA GLY A 96 -15.87 -6.30 9.46
C GLY A 96 -15.89 -5.38 8.22
N ASN A 97 -16.25 -5.94 7.06
CA ASN A 97 -16.39 -5.23 5.79
C ASN A 97 -17.79 -4.61 5.57
N VAL A 98 -18.72 -4.81 6.50
CA VAL A 98 -20.05 -4.22 6.42
C VAL A 98 -20.03 -2.86 7.12
N ILE A 99 -20.22 -1.81 6.33
CA ILE A 99 -20.20 -0.43 6.81
C ILE A 99 -21.63 0.05 6.94
N TYR A 100 -21.92 0.63 8.10
CA TYR A 100 -23.19 1.20 8.44
C TYR A 100 -23.02 2.71 8.59
N THR A 101 -23.88 3.42 7.89
CA THR A 101 -23.86 4.87 7.84
C THR A 101 -25.20 5.43 8.29
N GLY A 102 -25.17 6.46 9.13
CA GLY A 102 -26.30 7.28 9.51
C GLY A 102 -26.68 8.33 8.45
N VAL A 103 -26.09 8.25 7.24
CA VAL A 103 -26.46 9.08 6.10
C VAL A 103 -27.94 8.86 5.79
N GLY A 104 -28.72 9.91 6.04
CA GLY A 104 -30.14 9.90 5.75
C GLY A 104 -30.83 11.09 6.39
N HIS A 105 -31.13 12.12 5.61
CA HIS A 105 -32.48 12.68 5.50
C HIS A 105 -32.57 13.72 4.36
N LYS A 106 -33.39 13.35 3.37
CA LYS A 106 -34.04 14.06 2.25
C LYS A 106 -33.31 15.08 1.36
N THR A 107 -32.28 15.82 1.77
CA THR A 107 -31.51 16.73 0.88
C THR A 107 -30.24 17.26 1.57
N GLY A 108 -29.21 17.62 0.81
CA GLY A 108 -28.08 18.41 1.35
C GLY A 108 -26.91 17.60 1.92
N ILE A 109 -26.59 16.45 1.31
CA ILE A 109 -25.36 15.69 1.62
C ILE A 109 -24.17 16.64 1.47
N THR A 110 -23.37 16.76 2.51
CA THR A 110 -22.20 17.66 2.50
C THR A 110 -21.06 17.04 1.72
N GLN A 111 -20.10 17.86 1.28
CA GLN A 111 -18.87 17.35 0.65
C GLN A 111 -18.11 16.40 1.60
N GLN A 112 -18.10 16.70 2.90
CA GLN A 112 -17.41 15.86 3.89
C GLN A 112 -18.11 14.49 4.08
N GLU A 113 -19.43 14.43 3.98
CA GLU A 113 -20.15 13.16 3.94
C GLU A 113 -19.89 12.38 2.65
N GLN A 114 -19.81 13.04 1.49
CA GLN A 114 -19.46 12.39 0.23
C GLN A 114 -18.05 11.78 0.28
N GLN A 115 -17.10 12.52 0.87
CA GLN A 115 -15.74 12.05 1.07
C GLN A 115 -15.68 10.87 2.03
N LEU A 116 -16.37 10.95 3.17
CA LEU A 116 -16.47 9.83 4.11
C LEU A 116 -17.14 8.60 3.47
N PHE A 117 -18.18 8.81 2.66
CA PHE A 117 -18.83 7.73 1.91
C PHE A 117 -17.91 7.11 0.85
N ALA A 118 -17.12 7.91 0.14
CA ALA A 118 -16.12 7.39 -0.81
C ALA A 118 -15.04 6.57 -0.10
N ASN A 119 -14.54 7.04 1.04
CA ASN A 119 -13.63 6.28 1.89
C ASN A 119 -14.26 4.94 2.31
N ALA A 120 -15.55 4.95 2.66
CA ALA A 120 -16.32 3.75 3.00
C ALA A 120 -16.31 2.72 1.87
N VAL A 121 -16.71 3.14 0.67
CA VAL A 121 -16.85 2.25 -0.49
C VAL A 121 -15.52 1.60 -0.82
N ILE A 122 -14.42 2.37 -0.77
CA ILE A 122 -13.08 1.85 -1.02
C ILE A 122 -12.64 0.89 0.08
N ALA A 123 -12.85 1.24 1.35
CA ALA A 123 -12.53 0.36 2.47
C ALA A 123 -13.34 -0.95 2.43
N ALA A 124 -14.61 -0.89 2.04
CA ALA A 124 -15.46 -2.06 1.85
C ALA A 124 -15.14 -2.85 0.57
N ALA A 125 -14.52 -2.26 -0.45
CA ALA A 125 -14.12 -2.99 -1.66
C ALA A 125 -12.83 -3.81 -1.45
N ASN A 126 -11.98 -3.40 -0.50
CA ASN A 126 -10.68 -4.01 -0.24
C ASN A 126 -10.74 -5.27 0.69
N VAL A 127 -11.81 -6.09 0.62
CA VAL A 127 -12.08 -7.23 1.53
C VAL A 127 -11.20 -8.46 1.28
N THR A 128 -10.54 -8.53 0.13
CA THR A 128 -9.48 -9.51 -0.09
C THR A 128 -8.17 -8.77 -0.11
N ALA A 129 -7.12 -9.38 0.46
CA ALA A 129 -5.77 -8.87 0.23
C ALA A 129 -5.59 -8.65 -1.28
N VAL A 130 -5.09 -7.48 -1.65
CA VAL A 130 -4.83 -7.11 -3.03
C VAL A 130 -3.37 -7.41 -3.32
N ASP A 131 -3.06 -7.80 -4.55
CA ASP A 131 -1.66 -8.00 -4.92
C ASP A 131 -0.93 -6.65 -4.83
N PRO A 132 0.29 -6.60 -4.27
CA PRO A 132 1.07 -5.37 -4.29
C PRO A 132 1.34 -4.95 -5.74
N GLU A 133 1.42 -3.64 -5.99
CA GLU A 133 1.92 -3.06 -7.23
C GLU A 133 3.43 -2.84 -7.10
N ALA A 134 4.17 -3.23 -8.14
CA ALA A 134 5.58 -2.97 -8.27
C ALA A 134 5.90 -2.53 -9.69
N THR A 135 6.58 -1.39 -9.84
CA THR A 135 6.83 -0.78 -11.16
C THR A 135 8.23 -0.18 -11.19
N PHE A 136 9.06 -0.59 -12.16
CA PHE A 136 10.32 0.09 -12.45
C PHE A 136 10.06 1.47 -13.06
N LEU A 137 10.85 2.46 -12.67
CA LEU A 137 10.68 3.87 -13.04
C LEU A 137 11.92 4.44 -13.73
N ASP A 138 11.71 5.36 -14.67
CA ASP A 138 12.78 6.03 -15.42
C ASP A 138 13.59 7.04 -14.59
N ASP A 139 13.01 7.54 -13.50
CA ASP A 139 13.67 8.44 -12.54
C ASP A 139 13.34 8.07 -11.09
N PHE A 140 14.14 8.56 -10.14
CA PHE A 140 13.88 8.46 -8.71
C PHE A 140 12.83 9.50 -8.28
N ASP A 141 11.63 9.41 -8.86
CA ASP A 141 10.46 10.22 -8.53
C ASP A 141 9.21 9.31 -8.52
N PRO A 142 8.33 9.35 -7.50
CA PRO A 142 7.13 8.52 -7.44
C PRO A 142 6.13 8.72 -8.60
N VAL A 143 6.19 9.84 -9.33
CA VAL A 143 5.33 10.13 -10.50
C VAL A 143 6.05 9.97 -11.85
N ALA A 144 7.29 9.47 -11.83
CA ALA A 144 8.07 9.10 -13.01
C ALA A 144 7.34 8.07 -13.89
N SER A 145 7.74 8.00 -15.16
CA SER A 145 7.15 7.04 -16.09
C SER A 145 7.66 5.63 -15.82
N GLN A 146 6.91 4.62 -16.22
CA GLN A 146 7.38 3.25 -16.13
C GLN A 146 8.58 3.04 -17.08
N GLU A 147 9.65 2.46 -16.55
CA GLU A 147 10.81 2.02 -17.35
C GLU A 147 10.64 0.55 -17.75
N GLU A 148 10.26 0.31 -19.00
CA GLU A 148 10.13 -1.04 -19.54
C GLU A 148 11.48 -1.63 -19.98
N TYR A 149 12.36 -0.76 -20.47
CA TYR A 149 13.68 -1.14 -20.93
C TYR A 149 14.72 -0.05 -20.69
N ARG A 150 15.96 -0.48 -20.50
CA ARG A 150 17.15 0.37 -20.44
C ARG A 150 18.18 -0.08 -21.46
N TYR A 151 18.70 0.87 -22.22
CA TYR A 151 19.72 0.58 -23.22
C TYR A 151 21.14 0.57 -22.64
N TYR A 152 22.00 -0.25 -23.23
CA TYR A 152 23.43 -0.29 -22.95
C TYR A 152 24.26 -0.32 -24.22
N MET A 153 25.50 0.16 -24.17
CA MET A 153 26.37 0.20 -25.35
C MET A 153 27.50 -0.82 -25.20
N PRO A 154 27.45 -1.98 -25.91
CA PRO A 154 28.55 -2.96 -25.95
C PRO A 154 29.91 -2.38 -26.33
N ASP A 155 29.91 -1.37 -27.20
CA ASP A 155 31.12 -0.71 -27.72
C ASP A 155 31.46 0.51 -26.86
N ARG A 156 32.40 0.32 -25.91
CA ARG A 156 32.82 1.37 -24.96
C ARG A 156 33.43 2.60 -25.62
N LEU A 157 34.02 2.47 -26.82
CA LEU A 157 34.56 3.63 -27.55
C LEU A 157 33.44 4.54 -28.05
N LYS A 158 32.30 3.96 -28.46
CA LYS A 158 31.11 4.70 -28.89
C LYS A 158 30.30 5.25 -27.73
N ALA A 159 30.36 4.62 -26.56
CA ALA A 159 29.74 5.14 -25.34
C ALA A 159 30.27 6.52 -24.96
N SER A 160 31.61 6.73 -25.02
CA SER A 160 32.21 8.03 -24.73
C SER A 160 31.88 9.12 -25.75
N GLU A 161 31.42 8.76 -26.95
CA GLU A 161 31.03 9.71 -28.00
C GLU A 161 29.57 10.18 -27.88
N ALA A 162 28.74 9.50 -27.08
CA ALA A 162 27.32 9.79 -26.91
C ALA A 162 26.99 10.86 -25.84
N GLY A 163 27.99 11.55 -25.30
CA GLY A 163 27.83 12.60 -24.29
C GLY A 163 27.68 12.09 -22.84
N ASP A 164 27.12 12.91 -21.94
CA ASP A 164 26.97 12.71 -20.47
C ASP A 164 26.16 11.45 -20.03
N THR A 165 25.80 10.56 -20.96
CA THR A 165 25.10 9.31 -20.62
C THR A 165 26.09 8.25 -20.17
N SER A 166 26.12 7.96 -18.86
CA SER A 166 26.90 6.84 -18.31
C SER A 166 26.38 5.53 -18.90
N ASN A 167 27.21 4.85 -19.68
CA ASN A 167 26.91 3.52 -20.18
C ASN A 167 26.78 2.56 -19.00
N ILE A 168 25.73 1.73 -18.97
CA ILE A 168 25.53 0.82 -17.83
C ILE A 168 26.61 -0.27 -17.71
N LEU A 169 27.46 -0.43 -18.72
CA LEU A 169 28.66 -1.27 -18.62
C LEU A 169 29.80 -0.59 -17.85
N ASP A 170 29.68 0.70 -17.55
CA ASP A 170 30.72 1.55 -16.98
C ASP A 170 30.20 2.19 -15.67
N GLY A 171 30.35 1.49 -14.54
CA GLY A 171 30.10 2.03 -13.19
C GLY A 171 28.93 1.40 -12.42
N ASP A 172 28.52 2.09 -11.36
CA ASP A 172 27.42 1.69 -10.48
C ASP A 172 26.09 2.13 -11.11
N ASN A 173 25.21 1.16 -11.39
CA ASN A 173 23.95 1.42 -12.08
C ASN A 173 22.80 1.56 -11.11
N THR A 174 22.11 2.69 -11.14
CA THR A 174 20.97 2.93 -10.25
C THR A 174 19.65 2.59 -10.93
N PHE A 175 18.77 1.89 -10.23
CA PHE A 175 17.42 1.55 -10.69
C PHE A 175 16.41 2.00 -9.66
N CYS A 176 15.23 2.42 -10.13
CA CYS A 176 14.15 2.94 -9.31
C CYS A 176 12.93 2.03 -9.41
N ILE A 177 12.34 1.69 -8.27
CA ILE A 177 11.13 0.85 -8.21
C ILE A 177 10.13 1.51 -7.27
N ARG A 178 8.91 1.73 -7.76
CA ARG A 178 7.78 2.13 -6.93
C ARG A 178 7.02 0.91 -6.43
N ILE A 179 6.82 0.82 -5.12
CA ILE A 179 6.03 -0.22 -4.48
C ILE A 179 4.78 0.40 -3.85
N ARG A 180 3.60 -0.11 -4.22
CA ARG A 180 2.32 0.24 -3.59
C ARG A 180 1.62 -1.03 -3.14
N ASP A 181 1.49 -1.18 -1.83
CA ASP A 181 0.71 -2.22 -1.21
C ASP A 181 -0.44 -1.61 -0.41
N TYR A 182 -1.66 -1.85 -0.86
CA TYR A 182 -2.87 -1.37 -0.20
C TYR A 182 -3.16 -2.12 1.11
N ASN A 183 -2.66 -3.34 1.26
CA ASN A 183 -2.82 -4.14 2.47
C ASN A 183 -2.06 -3.52 3.65
N MET A 184 -0.97 -2.81 3.39
CA MET A 184 -0.18 -2.14 4.43
C MET A 184 -0.91 -0.97 5.09
N VAL A 185 -1.95 -0.41 4.46
CA VAL A 185 -2.77 0.66 5.05
C VAL A 185 -3.82 0.10 6.04
N ALA A 186 -4.31 -1.13 5.80
CA ALA A 186 -5.28 -1.81 6.67
C ALA A 186 -4.67 -2.31 7.99
N SER A 187 -3.36 -2.47 8.05
CA SER A 187 -2.60 -2.98 9.20
C SER A 187 -2.75 -2.19 10.50
N ASN A 188 -3.13 -0.91 10.41
CA ASN A 188 -3.31 0.00 11.55
C ASN A 188 -4.64 -0.18 12.29
N LEU A 189 -5.57 -1.02 11.78
CA LEU A 189 -6.90 -1.18 12.37
C LEU A 189 -7.01 -2.31 13.41
N SER A 190 -6.05 -3.24 13.49
CA SER A 190 -6.21 -4.44 14.33
C SER A 190 -4.98 -4.91 15.10
N ASN A 191 -3.83 -4.24 15.06
CA ASN A 191 -2.61 -4.84 15.61
C ASN A 191 -2.20 -4.29 16.98
N THR A 192 -2.51 -5.07 18.01
CA THR A 192 -1.67 -5.20 19.22
C THR A 192 -0.41 -6.04 18.96
N ASP A 193 -0.31 -6.71 17.81
CA ASP A 193 0.86 -7.49 17.40
C ASP A 193 1.66 -6.79 16.30
N SER A 194 2.79 -6.21 16.68
CA SER A 194 3.75 -5.51 15.82
C SER A 194 4.44 -6.39 14.75
N ASN A 195 4.04 -7.66 14.59
CA ASN A 195 4.70 -8.65 13.73
C ASN A 195 3.76 -9.33 12.70
N ALA A 196 2.47 -9.01 12.65
CA ALA A 196 1.51 -9.78 11.83
C ALA A 196 1.49 -9.40 10.34
N ASN A 197 2.05 -8.24 9.97
CA ASN A 197 2.05 -7.73 8.61
C ASN A 197 3.49 -7.42 8.17
N SER A 198 3.88 -7.86 6.98
CA SER A 198 5.23 -7.65 6.43
C SER A 198 5.19 -7.38 4.94
N LEU A 199 5.90 -6.35 4.50
CA LEU A 199 6.16 -6.08 3.10
C LEU A 199 7.65 -6.30 2.83
N THR A 200 7.99 -7.18 1.89
CA THR A 200 9.39 -7.49 1.58
C THR A 200 9.67 -7.45 0.10
N MET A 201 10.91 -7.12 -0.27
CA MET A 201 11.37 -7.14 -1.64
C MET A 201 12.66 -7.96 -1.79
N GLU A 202 12.74 -8.74 -2.85
CA GLU A 202 13.95 -9.42 -3.31
C GLU A 202 14.23 -9.00 -4.76
N LEU A 203 15.51 -8.94 -5.11
CA LEU A 203 15.95 -8.53 -6.45
C LEU A 203 16.69 -9.68 -7.12
N TYR A 204 16.41 -9.90 -8.40
CA TYR A 204 16.98 -10.96 -9.22
C TYR A 204 17.41 -10.42 -10.59
N ILE A 205 18.35 -11.10 -11.24
CA ILE A 205 18.75 -10.82 -12.64
C ILE A 205 18.88 -12.13 -13.40
N GLU A 206 18.57 -12.12 -14.70
CA GLU A 206 18.78 -13.28 -15.56
C GLU A 206 20.25 -13.70 -15.64
N ASP A 207 20.51 -14.98 -15.39
CA ASP A 207 21.85 -15.56 -15.35
C ASP A 207 21.82 -16.99 -15.87
N ASP A 208 22.07 -17.17 -17.17
CA ASP A 208 22.06 -18.49 -17.80
C ASP A 208 23.18 -19.42 -17.33
N LYS A 209 24.27 -18.84 -16.80
CA LYS A 209 25.50 -19.53 -16.43
C LYS A 209 25.40 -20.10 -15.02
N ASN A 210 24.98 -19.28 -14.05
CA ASN A 210 24.96 -19.66 -12.63
C ASN A 210 23.57 -19.56 -11.99
N GLY A 211 22.58 -19.02 -12.71
CA GLY A 211 21.25 -18.79 -12.18
C GLY A 211 20.49 -20.07 -11.89
N LYS A 212 19.59 -19.98 -10.91
CA LYS A 212 18.65 -21.04 -10.57
C LYS A 212 17.39 -20.85 -11.40
N GLU A 213 16.85 -21.94 -11.93
CA GLU A 213 15.57 -21.94 -12.62
C GLU A 213 14.43 -21.59 -11.66
N MET A 214 13.59 -20.62 -12.06
CA MET A 214 12.45 -20.11 -11.30
C MET A 214 11.29 -19.86 -12.25
N ASN A 215 10.06 -20.14 -11.80
CA ASN A 215 8.86 -19.76 -12.54
C ASN A 215 8.47 -18.32 -12.14
N ILE A 216 8.60 -17.39 -13.08
CA ILE A 216 8.25 -15.97 -12.90
C ILE A 216 7.16 -15.65 -13.92
N ASN A 217 5.98 -15.25 -13.45
CA ASN A 217 4.83 -14.93 -14.30
C ASN A 217 4.47 -16.04 -15.33
N GLY A 218 4.64 -17.30 -14.97
CA GLY A 218 4.35 -18.45 -15.84
C GLY A 218 5.50 -18.85 -16.78
N GLU A 219 6.59 -18.10 -16.81
CA GLU A 219 7.79 -18.37 -17.61
C GLU A 219 8.87 -19.03 -16.75
N SER A 220 9.56 -20.05 -17.28
CA SER A 220 10.74 -20.64 -16.63
C SER A 220 11.98 -19.84 -17.00
N VAL A 221 12.57 -19.16 -16.01
CA VAL A 221 13.71 -18.24 -16.21
C VAL A 221 14.84 -18.63 -15.27
N LYS A 222 16.09 -18.62 -15.74
CA LYS A 222 17.27 -18.80 -14.88
C LYS A 222 17.69 -17.46 -14.31
N VAL A 223 17.63 -17.33 -12.99
CA VAL A 223 17.93 -16.08 -12.30
C VAL A 223 18.91 -16.25 -11.15
N SER A 224 19.75 -15.25 -10.95
CA SER A 224 20.62 -15.08 -9.80
C SER A 224 20.04 -14.00 -8.87
N LYS A 225 19.99 -14.27 -7.56
CA LYS A 225 19.58 -13.25 -6.57
C LYS A 225 20.68 -12.19 -6.46
N ILE A 226 20.31 -10.92 -6.63
CA ILE A 226 21.23 -9.77 -6.56
C ILE A 226 21.02 -8.93 -5.30
N SER A 227 19.89 -9.10 -4.60
CA SER A 227 19.69 -8.55 -3.24
C SER A 227 20.54 -9.31 -2.22
N VAL A 228 21.86 -9.12 -2.28
CA VAL A 228 22.88 -9.75 -1.44
C VAL A 228 23.98 -8.75 -1.14
N SER A 229 24.64 -8.91 0.01
CA SER A 229 25.72 -8.02 0.46
C SER A 229 26.79 -7.81 -0.62
N GLY A 230 27.16 -6.55 -0.85
CA GLY A 230 28.15 -6.13 -1.84
C GLY A 230 27.67 -6.09 -3.30
N LYS A 231 26.40 -6.40 -3.59
CA LYS A 231 25.79 -6.26 -4.93
C LYS A 231 24.71 -5.18 -4.94
N ALA A 232 23.46 -5.55 -4.69
CA ALA A 232 22.35 -4.62 -4.51
C ALA A 232 21.82 -4.79 -3.07
N ASP A 233 22.58 -4.34 -2.08
CA ASP A 233 22.31 -4.58 -0.65
C ASP A 233 21.75 -3.38 0.11
N ILE A 234 21.63 -2.23 -0.55
CA ILE A 234 21.08 -1.01 0.02
C ILE A 234 19.98 -0.48 -0.90
N LEU A 235 18.81 -0.20 -0.32
CA LEU A 235 17.79 0.65 -0.92
C LEU A 235 17.86 2.04 -0.30
N LYS A 236 17.62 3.07 -1.10
CA LYS A 236 17.33 4.43 -0.63
C LYS A 236 15.85 4.73 -0.85
N LYS A 237 15.16 5.21 0.20
CA LYS A 237 13.76 5.64 0.15
C LYS A 237 13.65 7.05 -0.44
N TYR A 238 12.62 7.27 -1.25
CA TYR A 238 12.33 8.60 -1.79
C TYR A 238 11.75 9.53 -0.72
N SER A 239 10.80 9.02 0.08
CA SER A 239 10.01 9.83 1.02
C SER A 239 10.81 10.60 2.06
N ASP A 240 11.88 10.00 2.59
CA ASP A 240 12.68 10.55 3.70
C ASP A 240 14.19 10.39 3.50
N GLY A 241 14.62 9.82 2.37
CA GLY A 241 16.02 9.56 2.08
C GLY A 241 16.67 8.45 2.94
N GLN A 242 15.93 7.78 3.82
CA GLN A 242 16.47 6.72 4.66
C GLN A 242 16.93 5.52 3.82
N THR A 243 17.93 4.81 4.32
CA THR A 243 18.43 3.60 3.68
C THR A 243 17.91 2.34 4.37
N ILE A 244 17.64 1.31 3.57
CA ILE A 244 17.26 -0.02 4.03
C ILE A 244 18.34 -0.99 3.58
N THR A 245 18.96 -1.69 4.51
CA THR A 245 19.95 -2.72 4.21
C THR A 245 19.30 -4.09 4.11
N VAL A 246 19.77 -4.90 3.17
CA VAL A 246 19.29 -6.27 2.98
C VAL A 246 19.63 -7.15 4.18
N ASN A 247 18.74 -8.08 4.54
CA ASN A 247 19.01 -9.05 5.57
C ASN A 247 19.87 -10.23 5.06
N GLN A 248 20.24 -11.15 5.97
CA GLN A 248 21.06 -12.32 5.65
C GLN A 248 20.40 -13.31 4.66
N GLU A 249 19.07 -13.27 4.49
CA GLU A 249 18.33 -14.10 3.52
C GLU A 249 18.24 -13.47 2.12
N GLY A 250 18.73 -12.24 1.98
CA GLY A 250 18.63 -11.47 0.75
C GLY A 250 17.28 -10.79 0.53
N LYS A 251 16.58 -10.46 1.63
CA LYS A 251 15.30 -9.74 1.61
C LYS A 251 15.44 -8.35 2.22
N PHE A 252 14.84 -7.36 1.56
CA PHE A 252 14.61 -6.04 2.14
C PHE A 252 13.31 -6.04 2.92
N GLN A 253 13.34 -5.57 4.17
CA GLN A 253 12.15 -5.34 4.98
C GLN A 253 11.65 -3.91 4.72
N LEU A 254 10.54 -3.79 4.00
CA LEU A 254 9.99 -2.49 3.62
C LEU A 254 9.06 -2.00 4.74
N GLN A 255 9.22 -0.75 5.14
CA GLN A 255 8.38 -0.13 6.19
C GLN A 255 6.98 0.26 5.69
N GLY A 256 6.73 0.12 4.39
CA GLY A 256 5.48 0.50 3.74
C GLY A 256 5.72 0.92 2.28
N ASN A 257 4.75 1.64 1.74
CA ASN A 257 4.74 2.09 0.35
C ASN A 257 5.72 3.24 0.14
N ASP A 258 6.60 3.11 -0.85
CA ASP A 258 7.56 4.15 -1.21
C ASP A 258 8.10 3.91 -2.63
N THR A 259 8.91 4.85 -3.11
CA THR A 259 9.81 4.63 -4.23
C THR A 259 11.20 4.34 -3.68
N PHE A 260 11.82 3.27 -4.17
CA PHE A 260 13.12 2.80 -3.72
C PHE A 260 14.13 2.90 -4.87
N GLN A 261 15.32 3.38 -4.58
CA GLN A 261 16.47 3.35 -5.49
C GLN A 261 17.49 2.34 -4.98
N PHE A 262 18.05 1.53 -5.87
CA PHE A 262 19.17 0.64 -5.56
C PHE A 262 20.25 0.75 -6.62
N SER A 263 21.49 0.50 -6.23
CA SER A 263 22.60 0.35 -7.16
C SER A 263 22.89 -1.12 -7.42
N LEU A 264 23.22 -1.47 -8.65
CA LEU A 264 23.71 -2.78 -9.04
C LEU A 264 25.09 -2.65 -9.68
N ASN A 265 26.06 -3.29 -9.03
CA ASN A 265 27.44 -3.32 -9.47
C ASN A 265 27.69 -4.56 -10.33
N ASP A 266 28.77 -4.52 -11.12
CA ASP A 266 29.21 -5.66 -11.96
C ASP A 266 28.13 -6.14 -12.95
N MET A 267 27.45 -5.20 -13.60
CA MET A 267 26.43 -5.49 -14.61
C MET A 267 26.98 -6.27 -15.81
N GLU A 268 28.25 -6.05 -16.17
CA GLU A 268 28.89 -6.70 -17.31
C GLU A 268 28.88 -8.24 -17.15
N SER A 269 29.07 -8.76 -15.93
CA SER A 269 29.14 -10.21 -15.71
C SER A 269 27.84 -10.94 -16.07
N TYR A 270 26.69 -10.25 -15.99
CA TYR A 270 25.38 -10.79 -16.38
C TYR A 270 25.03 -10.54 -17.85
N LEU A 271 25.47 -9.41 -18.40
CA LEU A 271 25.15 -9.00 -19.78
C LEU A 271 26.05 -9.68 -20.81
N LYS A 272 27.24 -10.14 -20.42
CA LYS A 272 28.22 -10.74 -21.31
C LYS A 272 27.96 -12.22 -21.58
N GLU A 273 27.73 -12.55 -22.84
CA GLU A 273 27.50 -13.93 -23.27
C GLU A 273 28.85 -14.64 -23.49
N THR A 274 29.70 -14.05 -24.33
CA THR A 274 31.07 -14.51 -24.62
C THR A 274 32.07 -13.36 -24.46
N ASN A 275 33.37 -13.62 -24.65
CA ASN A 275 34.40 -12.57 -24.58
C ASN A 275 34.18 -11.41 -25.57
N THR A 276 33.40 -11.63 -26.64
CA THR A 276 33.18 -10.67 -27.72
C THR A 276 31.71 -10.35 -27.98
N THR A 277 30.77 -10.96 -27.25
CA THR A 277 29.33 -10.78 -27.47
C THR A 277 28.56 -10.54 -26.18
N TYR A 278 27.48 -9.76 -26.30
CA TYR A 278 26.56 -9.44 -25.22
C TYR A 278 25.16 -9.99 -25.53
N LYS A 279 24.38 -10.25 -24.49
CA LYS A 279 23.02 -10.77 -24.60
C LYS A 279 22.12 -9.78 -25.33
N LYS A 280 21.21 -10.28 -26.18
CA LYS A 280 20.21 -9.42 -26.86
C LYS A 280 19.19 -8.82 -25.89
N GLU A 281 18.95 -9.49 -24.78
CA GLU A 281 18.06 -9.07 -23.72
C GLU A 281 18.52 -9.72 -22.42
N CYS A 282 18.39 -9.01 -21.32
CA CYS A 282 18.61 -9.52 -19.97
C CYS A 282 17.66 -8.77 -19.03
N ARG A 283 16.88 -9.48 -18.22
CA ARG A 283 15.90 -8.86 -17.32
C ARG A 283 16.41 -8.77 -15.89
N ILE A 284 16.15 -7.62 -15.25
CA ILE A 284 16.18 -7.48 -13.80
C ILE A 284 14.75 -7.64 -13.31
N PHE A 285 14.56 -8.46 -12.28
CA PHE A 285 13.26 -8.70 -11.66
C PHE A 285 13.26 -8.20 -10.21
N ALA A 286 12.11 -7.70 -9.79
CA ALA A 286 11.81 -7.49 -8.39
C ALA A 286 10.62 -8.35 -7.98
N LYS A 287 10.82 -9.15 -6.94
CA LYS A 287 9.79 -9.92 -6.25
C LYS A 287 9.34 -9.15 -5.04
N VAL A 288 8.03 -8.94 -4.89
CA VAL A 288 7.47 -8.24 -3.74
C VAL A 288 6.44 -9.13 -3.08
N ASP A 289 6.70 -9.47 -1.82
CA ASP A 289 5.81 -10.26 -1.00
C ASP A 289 5.13 -9.37 0.04
N SER A 290 3.80 -9.37 0.02
CA SER A 290 2.93 -8.75 1.01
C SER A 290 2.30 -9.85 1.86
N LYS A 291 2.52 -9.80 3.17
CA LYS A 291 1.82 -10.66 4.12
C LYS A 291 0.96 -9.79 4.99
N VAL A 292 -0.34 -10.04 4.97
CA VAL A 292 -1.30 -9.35 5.81
C VAL A 292 -2.20 -10.36 6.49
N THR A 293 -2.59 -10.10 7.73
CA THR A 293 -3.67 -10.85 8.39
C THR A 293 -4.93 -10.01 8.34
N LEU A 294 -5.95 -10.49 7.63
CA LEU A 294 -7.25 -9.83 7.53
C LEU A 294 -8.28 -10.69 8.26
N TYR A 295 -8.87 -10.15 9.34
CA TYR A 295 -9.88 -10.85 10.15
C TYR A 295 -9.40 -12.21 10.69
N GLY A 296 -8.16 -12.28 11.17
CA GLY A 296 -7.56 -13.52 11.69
C GLY A 296 -7.14 -14.54 10.61
N VAL A 297 -7.36 -14.24 9.32
CA VAL A 297 -6.94 -15.10 8.21
C VAL A 297 -5.68 -14.51 7.55
N PRO A 298 -4.56 -15.26 7.51
CA PRO A 298 -3.38 -14.84 6.76
C PRO A 298 -3.67 -14.82 5.26
N ALA A 299 -3.29 -13.73 4.61
CA ALA A 299 -3.34 -13.56 3.18
C ALA A 299 -1.96 -13.12 2.69
N ASN A 300 -1.29 -14.03 1.99
CA ASN A 300 0.00 -13.78 1.38
C ASN A 300 -0.21 -13.45 -0.10
N LYS A 301 0.29 -12.30 -0.51
CA LYS A 301 0.25 -11.83 -1.89
C LYS A 301 1.65 -11.60 -2.40
N GLU A 302 1.83 -11.87 -3.68
CA GLU A 302 3.12 -11.81 -4.35
C GLU A 302 2.92 -11.11 -5.69
N THR A 303 3.84 -10.21 -6.03
CA THR A 303 3.92 -9.66 -7.39
C THR A 303 5.35 -9.71 -7.91
N TRP A 304 5.46 -9.77 -9.22
CA TRP A 304 6.72 -9.70 -9.95
C TRP A 304 6.68 -8.58 -10.97
N THR A 305 7.73 -7.79 -11.01
CA THR A 305 7.95 -6.76 -12.04
C THR A 305 9.35 -6.88 -12.62
N SER A 306 9.56 -6.34 -13.81
CA SER A 306 10.85 -6.44 -14.50
C SER A 306 11.16 -5.23 -15.36
N VAL A 307 12.45 -4.95 -15.52
CA VAL A 307 12.98 -4.04 -16.54
C VAL A 307 13.96 -4.79 -17.45
N SER A 308 13.87 -4.53 -18.75
CA SER A 308 14.68 -5.21 -19.77
C SER A 308 15.93 -4.43 -20.12
N LEU A 309 17.09 -5.06 -20.07
CA LEU A 309 18.36 -4.49 -20.47
C LEU A 309 18.67 -4.90 -21.90
N LYS A 310 18.80 -3.93 -22.80
CA LYS A 310 18.97 -4.18 -24.24
C LYS A 310 20.21 -3.49 -24.78
N PRO A 311 21.03 -4.15 -25.62
CA PRO A 311 22.11 -3.47 -26.30
C PRO A 311 21.51 -2.48 -27.29
N ARG A 312 21.92 -1.22 -27.22
CA ARG A 312 21.51 -0.17 -28.17
C ARG A 312 22.02 -0.55 -29.55
N GLN A 313 21.13 -0.63 -30.55
CA GLN A 313 21.54 -0.87 -31.92
C GLN A 313 21.83 0.47 -32.61
N LEU A 314 22.70 0.43 -33.63
CA LEU A 314 23.18 1.61 -34.35
C LEU A 314 22.04 2.44 -35.02
N PHE A 315 20.83 1.88 -35.12
CA PHE A 315 19.66 2.49 -35.74
C PHE A 315 18.59 2.94 -34.73
N ASP A 316 18.82 2.78 -33.42
CA ASP A 316 17.92 3.26 -32.35
C ASP A 316 18.27 4.71 -31.93
N LEU A 317 18.64 5.55 -32.89
CA LEU A 317 18.98 6.97 -32.73
C LEU A 317 17.87 7.80 -33.38
N ASP A 318 16.74 7.92 -32.68
CA ASP A 318 15.73 8.96 -32.91
C ASP A 318 15.62 9.84 -31.67
#